data_AF-A0A949DB71-F1
#
_entry.id   AF-A0A949DB71-F1
#
_cell.length_a   1.000
_cell.length_b   1.000
_cell.length_c   1.000
_cell.angle_alpha   90.00
_cell.angle_beta   90.00
_cell.angle_gamma   90.00
#
_symmetry.space_group_name_H-M   'P 1'
#
loop_
_entity.id
_entity.type
_entity.pdbx_description
1 polymer ?
#
loop_
_entity_poly.entity_id
_entity_poly.type
_entity_poly.pdbx_seq_one_letter_code
_entity_poly.pdbx_strand_id
1 'polypeptide(L)'
;MREMGSLIKFFKNNLWRWGGKRRAKDYLLALDIGTEFVKAVIFRAESGFFDDQTEDQGIVVGVGRAKQSSGHMFAGAVADIEGVVSTCRRAINRAVKMARITPKKAVIGAAGEFIKG
;
A
#
# COMPACT_ATOMS: atom_id res chain seq x y z
N MET A 1 -20.17 -47.16 -12.48
CA MET A 1 -20.15 -46.55 -11.12
C MET A 1 -18.94 -45.66 -10.81
N ARG A 2 -17.81 -45.70 -11.56
CA ARG A 2 -16.59 -44.89 -11.26
C ARG A 2 -16.63 -43.43 -11.78
N GLU A 3 -17.43 -43.12 -12.79
CA GLU A 3 -17.45 -41.77 -13.39
C GLU A 3 -18.30 -40.75 -12.63
N MET A 4 -19.35 -41.20 -11.93
CA MET A 4 -20.27 -40.32 -11.20
C MET A 4 -19.62 -39.69 -9.94
N GLY A 5 -18.63 -40.36 -9.35
CA GLY A 5 -17.84 -39.82 -8.25
C GLY A 5 -16.87 -38.70 -8.68
N SER A 6 -16.38 -38.75 -9.92
CA SER A 6 -15.48 -37.72 -10.49
C SER A 6 -16.22 -36.41 -10.73
N LEU A 7 -17.45 -36.48 -11.26
CA LEU A 7 -18.34 -35.32 -11.43
C LEU A 7 -18.67 -34.65 -10.10
N ILE A 8 -19.02 -35.42 -9.06
CA ILE A 8 -19.32 -34.86 -7.73
C ILE A 8 -18.07 -34.20 -7.12
N LYS A 9 -16.87 -34.77 -7.33
CA LYS A 9 -15.60 -34.19 -6.87
C LYS A 9 -15.23 -32.92 -7.65
N PHE A 10 -15.48 -32.91 -8.96
CA PHE A 10 -15.31 -31.74 -9.83
C PHE A 10 -16.24 -30.60 -9.43
N PHE A 11 -17.51 -30.88 -9.17
CA PHE A 11 -18.47 -29.88 -8.69
C PHE A 11 -18.13 -29.44 -7.26
N LYS A 12 -17.79 -30.33 -6.33
CA LYS A 12 -17.38 -29.92 -4.97
C LYS A 12 -16.12 -29.03 -4.96
N ASN A 13 -15.11 -29.33 -5.77
CA ASN A 13 -13.88 -28.54 -5.84
C ASN A 13 -14.07 -27.19 -6.57
N ASN A 14 -14.96 -27.11 -7.57
CA ASN A 14 -15.19 -25.87 -8.31
C ASN A 14 -16.30 -24.98 -7.72
N LEU A 15 -17.27 -25.55 -6.98
CA LEU A 15 -18.36 -24.79 -6.37
C LEU A 15 -17.90 -23.98 -5.14
N TRP A 16 -16.89 -24.46 -4.39
CA TRP A 16 -16.26 -23.68 -3.32
C TRP A 16 -15.37 -22.53 -3.81
N ARG A 17 -14.89 -22.58 -5.07
CA ARG A 17 -14.16 -21.45 -5.69
C ARG A 17 -15.07 -20.30 -6.11
N TRP A 18 -16.36 -20.55 -6.31
CA TRP A 18 -17.33 -19.56 -6.80
C TRP A 18 -18.13 -18.85 -5.69
N GLY A 19 -17.76 -19.07 -4.43
CA GLY A 19 -18.40 -18.47 -3.25
C GLY A 19 -17.44 -17.67 -2.35
N GLY A 20 -16.17 -17.52 -2.74
CA GLY A 20 -15.25 -16.68 -1.99
C GLY A 20 -15.70 -15.22 -2.10
N LYS A 21 -16.17 -14.62 -1.00
CA LYS A 21 -16.27 -13.15 -0.85
C LYS A 21 -15.04 -12.56 -1.51
N ARG A 22 -15.19 -11.86 -2.66
CA ARG A 22 -14.08 -11.11 -3.24
C ARG A 22 -13.62 -10.20 -2.12
N ARG A 23 -12.46 -10.51 -1.51
CA ARG A 23 -11.86 -9.63 -0.52
C ARG A 23 -11.80 -8.27 -1.21
N ALA A 24 -12.34 -7.23 -0.57
CA ALA A 24 -12.19 -5.89 -1.09
C ALA A 24 -10.72 -5.70 -1.45
N LYS A 25 -10.43 -5.16 -2.63
CA LYS A 25 -9.03 -4.92 -3.03
C LYS A 25 -8.42 -4.01 -1.97
N ASP A 26 -7.49 -4.55 -1.19
CA ASP A 26 -6.82 -3.78 -0.15
C ASP A 26 -5.87 -2.80 -0.84
N TYR A 27 -6.17 -1.51 -0.72
CA TYR A 27 -5.28 -0.43 -1.14
C TYR A 27 -4.42 -0.02 0.04
N LEU A 28 -3.11 0.05 -0.21
CA LEU A 28 -2.09 0.41 0.76
C LEU A 28 -1.47 1.74 0.36
N LEU A 29 -1.17 2.58 1.35
CA LEU A 29 -0.32 3.75 1.19
C LEU A 29 1.11 3.40 1.63
N ALA A 30 2.09 3.57 0.75
CA ALA A 30 3.49 3.72 1.14
C ALA A 30 3.82 5.22 1.24
N LEU A 31 4.28 5.67 2.41
CA LEU A 31 4.71 7.04 2.66
C LEU A 31 6.20 7.04 3.04
N ASP A 32 7.01 7.79 2.31
CA ASP A 32 8.43 7.99 2.58
C ASP A 32 8.66 9.45 3.01
N ILE A 33 9.06 9.65 4.26
CA ILE A 33 9.36 10.97 4.84
C ILE A 33 10.87 11.21 4.72
N GLY A 34 11.27 11.77 3.58
CA GLY A 34 12.65 12.17 3.34
C GLY A 34 12.93 13.62 3.76
N THR A 35 14.21 13.94 3.93
CA THR A 35 14.67 15.28 4.33
C THR A 35 14.20 16.38 3.38
N GLU A 36 14.31 16.15 2.07
CA GLU A 36 13.93 17.13 1.05
C GLU A 36 12.48 17.00 0.56
N PHE A 37 11.98 15.76 0.53
CA PHE A 37 10.67 15.45 -0.04
C PHE A 37 9.96 14.38 0.75
N VAL A 38 8.66 14.56 0.91
CA VAL A 38 7.75 13.47 1.24
C VAL A 38 7.20 12.87 -0.04
N LYS A 39 7.19 11.54 -0.13
CA LYS A 39 6.65 10.78 -1.27
C LYS A 39 5.55 9.85 -0.79
N ALA A 40 4.48 9.75 -1.55
CA ALA A 40 3.32 8.92 -1.29
C ALA A 40 3.00 8.08 -2.52
N VAL A 41 2.83 6.77 -2.34
CA VAL A 41 2.44 5.82 -3.38
C VAL A 41 1.24 5.04 -2.86
N ILE A 42 0.16 5.00 -3.64
CA ILE A 42 -0.99 4.15 -3.38
C ILE A 42 -0.92 2.99 -4.37
N PHE A 43 -0.94 1.78 -3.84
CA PHE A 43 -0.91 0.55 -4.63
C PHE A 43 -1.95 -0.44 -4.13
N ARG A 44 -2.37 -1.34 -5.01
CA ARG A 44 -3.18 -2.52 -4.65
C ARG A 44 -2.31 -3.76 -4.70
N ALA A 45 -2.41 -4.59 -3.66
CA ALA A 45 -1.87 -5.94 -3.69
C ALA A 45 -2.81 -6.82 -4.53
N GLU A 46 -2.26 -7.58 -5.48
CA GLU A 46 -3.03 -8.64 -6.14
C GLU A 46 -3.14 -9.89 -5.24
N SER A 47 -4.09 -10.77 -5.53
CA SER A 47 -4.23 -12.03 -4.78
C SER A 47 -2.97 -12.87 -4.97
N GLY A 48 -2.31 -13.26 -3.88
CA GLY A 48 -1.02 -13.96 -3.93
C GLY A 48 0.13 -13.15 -3.34
N PHE A 49 -0.03 -11.84 -3.10
CA PHE A 49 1.01 -10.92 -2.60
C PHE A 49 1.72 -11.30 -1.27
N PHE A 50 1.27 -12.35 -0.60
CA PHE A 50 1.87 -12.89 0.64
C PHE A 50 2.00 -14.41 0.56
N ASP A 51 1.93 -14.98 -0.65
CA ASP A 51 2.04 -16.40 -0.95
C ASP A 51 3.34 -16.62 -1.73
N ASP A 52 4.24 -17.41 -1.15
CA ASP A 52 5.63 -17.66 -1.60
C ASP A 52 5.72 -18.32 -3.00
N GLN A 53 4.58 -18.62 -3.64
CA GLN A 53 4.50 -19.29 -4.94
C GLN A 53 4.03 -18.40 -6.09
N THR A 54 3.77 -17.10 -5.85
CA THR A 54 3.44 -16.15 -6.91
C THR A 54 4.42 -14.98 -6.92
N GLU A 55 4.77 -14.48 -8.11
CA GLU A 55 5.45 -13.19 -8.20
C GLU A 55 4.54 -12.11 -7.61
N ASP A 56 4.90 -11.62 -6.42
CA ASP A 56 4.15 -10.58 -5.72
C ASP A 56 4.18 -9.28 -6.51
N GLN A 57 3.09 -8.99 -7.24
CA GLN A 57 2.97 -7.75 -8.02
C GLN A 57 2.05 -6.73 -7.34
N GLY A 58 2.64 -5.60 -6.95
CA GLY A 58 1.93 -4.43 -6.44
C GLY A 58 1.63 -3.47 -7.58
N ILE A 59 0.35 -3.16 -7.82
CA ILE A 59 -0.02 -2.23 -8.89
C ILE A 59 -0.22 -0.85 -8.32
N VAL A 60 0.67 0.08 -8.72
CA VAL A 60 0.58 1.50 -8.36
C VAL A 60 -0.61 2.13 -9.08
N VAL A 61 -1.48 2.79 -8.31
CA VAL A 61 -2.68 3.46 -8.82
C VAL A 61 -2.68 4.97 -8.55
N GLY A 62 -1.79 5.45 -7.70
CA GLY A 62 -1.61 6.88 -7.47
C GLY A 62 -0.26 7.21 -6.87
N VAL A 63 0.29 8.36 -7.26
CA VAL A 63 1.56 8.86 -6.73
C VAL A 63 1.43 10.33 -6.34
N GLY A 64 2.20 10.72 -5.34
CA GLY A 64 2.28 12.10 -4.87
C GLY A 64 3.65 12.38 -4.29
N ARG A 65 4.14 13.60 -4.50
CA ARG A 65 5.40 14.08 -3.93
C ARG A 65 5.20 15.51 -3.49
N ALA A 66 5.75 15.91 -2.36
CA ALA A 66 5.76 17.29 -1.89
C ALA A 66 7.15 17.67 -1.37
N LYS A 67 7.65 18.83 -1.80
CA LYS A 67 8.90 19.38 -1.28
C LYS A 67 8.67 19.86 0.15
N GLN A 68 9.64 19.59 1.01
CA GLN A 68 9.70 20.13 2.35
C GLN A 68 10.19 21.57 2.33
N SER A 69 9.78 22.38 3.30
CA SER A 69 10.38 23.70 3.51
C SER A 69 11.71 23.55 4.25
N SER A 70 12.55 24.58 4.15
CA SER A 70 13.76 24.67 4.97
C SER A 70 13.40 24.58 6.45
N GLY A 71 14.15 23.77 7.23
CA GLY A 71 13.95 23.60 8.66
C GLY A 71 12.88 22.59 9.07
N HIS A 72 12.13 21.98 8.15
CA HIS A 72 11.17 20.93 8.51
C HIS A 72 11.86 19.62 8.92
N MET A 73 12.88 19.22 8.16
CA MET A 73 13.80 18.15 8.52
C MET A 73 15.22 18.70 8.53
N PHE A 74 16.04 18.17 9.43
CA PHE A 74 17.46 18.49 9.52
C PHE A 74 18.25 17.19 9.66
N ALA A 75 19.21 16.98 8.75
CA ALA A 75 19.97 15.74 8.58
C ALA A 75 19.14 14.47 8.26
N GLY A 76 17.83 14.43 8.52
CA GLY A 76 17.08 13.17 8.58
C GLY A 76 16.27 13.02 9.89
N ALA A 77 16.45 13.93 10.85
CA ALA A 77 15.51 14.18 11.95
C ALA A 77 14.38 15.12 11.53
N VAL A 78 13.22 14.91 12.15
CA VAL A 78 12.10 15.86 12.14
C VAL A 78 12.46 17.04 13.05
N ALA A 79 12.59 18.23 12.49
CA ALA A 79 12.87 19.47 13.22
C ALA A 79 11.60 20.30 13.49
N ASP A 80 10.60 20.18 12.60
CA ASP A 80 9.25 20.74 12.80
C ASP A 80 8.19 19.69 12.42
N ILE A 81 7.53 19.13 13.44
CA ILE A 81 6.52 18.07 13.27
C ILE A 81 5.32 18.59 12.46
N GLU A 82 4.84 19.80 12.73
CA GLU A 82 3.65 20.34 12.06
C GLU A 82 3.93 20.61 10.58
N GLY A 83 5.10 21.19 10.30
CA GLY A 83 5.60 21.41 8.95
C GLY A 83 5.75 20.10 8.15
N VAL A 84 6.31 19.05 8.76
CA VAL A 84 6.42 17.73 8.13
C VAL A 84 5.04 17.11 7.90
N VAL A 85 4.15 17.11 8.90
CA VAL A 85 2.78 16.58 8.77
C VAL A 85 1.99 17.29 7.67
N SER A 86 2.09 18.62 7.59
CA SER A 86 1.49 19.41 6.51
C SER A 86 2.02 18.97 5.13
N THR A 87 3.33 18.71 5.03
CA THR A 87 3.95 18.24 3.80
C THR A 87 3.51 16.82 3.43
N CYS A 88 3.39 15.92 4.40
CA CYS A 88 2.82 14.59 4.23
C CYS A 88 1.39 14.65 3.67
N ARG A 89 0.52 15.48 4.26
CA ARG A 89 -0.85 15.68 3.77
C ARG A 89 -0.87 16.14 2.30
N ARG A 90 0.01 17.07 1.91
CA ARG A 90 0.11 17.50 0.50
C ARG A 90 0.51 16.35 -0.43
N ALA A 91 1.49 15.53 -0.06
CA ALA A 91 1.90 14.38 -0.86
C ALA A 91 0.78 13.32 -0.96
N ILE A 92 0.16 12.97 0.17
CA ILE A 92 -0.94 11.99 0.24
C ILE A 92 -2.14 12.47 -0.60
N ASN A 93 -2.54 13.74 -0.46
CA ASN A 93 -3.67 14.28 -1.21
C ASN A 93 -3.45 14.21 -2.73
N ARG A 94 -2.22 14.39 -3.21
CA ARG A 94 -1.87 14.22 -4.63
C ARG A 94 -2.05 12.76 -5.07
N ALA A 95 -1.55 11.80 -4.29
CA ALA A 95 -1.70 10.38 -4.56
C ALA A 95 -3.17 9.93 -4.54
N VAL A 96 -3.94 10.37 -3.53
CA VAL A 96 -5.39 10.08 -3.40
C VAL A 96 -6.17 10.67 -4.56
N LYS A 97 -5.86 11.91 -4.98
CA LYS A 97 -6.51 12.54 -6.14
C LYS A 97 -6.26 11.76 -7.43
N MET A 98 -5.05 11.25 -7.63
CA MET A 98 -4.71 10.41 -8.78
C MET A 98 -5.41 9.04 -8.72
N ALA A 99 -5.36 8.37 -7.56
CA ALA A 99 -5.94 7.05 -7.37
C ALA A 99 -7.48 7.04 -7.30
N ARG A 100 -8.11 8.19 -6.99
CA ARG A 100 -9.54 8.32 -6.65
C ARG A 100 -9.97 7.40 -5.50
N ILE A 101 -9.04 7.07 -4.61
CA ILE A 101 -9.21 6.12 -3.52
C ILE A 101 -8.49 6.63 -2.29
N THR A 102 -9.12 6.49 -1.12
CA THR A 102 -8.50 6.76 0.18
C THR A 102 -8.13 5.44 0.85
N PRO A 103 -6.84 5.05 0.88
CA PRO A 103 -6.39 3.84 1.55
C PRO A 103 -6.63 3.93 3.06
N LYS A 104 -6.85 2.77 3.70
CA LYS A 104 -7.12 2.68 5.15
C LYS A 104 -5.92 2.16 5.95
N LYS A 105 -4.91 1.65 5.27
CA LYS A 105 -3.67 1.11 5.85
C LYS A 105 -2.48 1.81 5.21
N ALA A 106 -1.42 2.00 5.98
CA ALA A 106 -0.20 2.63 5.51
C ALA A 106 1.05 1.92 6.04
N VAL A 107 2.10 1.92 5.23
CA VAL A 107 3.47 1.65 5.61
C VAL A 107 4.23 2.98 5.52
N ILE A 108 4.92 3.35 6.59
CA ILE A 108 5.61 4.64 6.69
C ILE A 108 7.10 4.38 6.88
N GLY A 109 7.90 4.86 5.93
CA GLY A 109 9.34 5.00 6.05
C GLY A 109 9.69 6.41 6.52
N ALA A 110 10.61 6.51 7.47
CA ALA A 110 11.19 7.77 7.93
C ALA A 110 12.72 7.63 7.94
N ALA A 111 13.43 8.75 7.76
CA ALA A 111 14.89 8.77 7.85
C ALA A 111 15.36 8.26 9.23
N GLY A 112 16.25 7.26 9.20
CA GLY A 112 16.57 6.43 10.37
C GLY A 112 17.80 6.86 11.17
N GLU A 113 18.49 7.93 10.78
CA GLU A 113 19.79 8.29 11.39
C GLU A 113 19.71 8.53 12.91
N PHE A 114 18.54 8.94 13.42
CA PHE A 114 18.28 9.20 14.84
C PHE A 114 17.21 8.29 15.45
N ILE A 115 16.73 7.27 14.71
CA ILE A 115 15.79 6.28 15.26
C ILE A 115 16.59 5.26 16.06
N LYS A 116 16.42 5.27 17.38
CA LYS A 116 16.96 4.24 18.28
C LYS A 116 15.81 3.33 18.71
N GLY A 117 16.00 2.02 18.53
CA GLY A 117 15.06 0.97 18.95
C GLY A 117 15.18 0.62 20.43
#